data_AF-A0A3D0ZCZ7-F1
#
_entry.id   AF-A0A3D0ZCZ7-F1
#
_cell.length_a   1.000
_cell.length_b   1.000
_cell.length_c   1.000
_cell.angle_alpha   90.00
_cell.angle_beta   90.00
_cell.angle_gamma   90.00
#
_symmetry.space_group_name_H-M   'P 1'
#
loop_
_entity.id
_entity.type
_entity.pdbx_description
1 polymer ?
#
loop_
_entity_poly.entity_id
_entity_poly.type
_entity_poly.pdbx_seq_one_letter_code
_entity_poly.pdbx_strand_id
1 'polypeptide(L)'
;MSRKRKHGGGVKKKLAALIITGLAFLVVFALHVTGFFTFLEYKTYDLRVTTLAGLSRPSDDIIVVLLNQDSIDWAYRERGWGWPWPRSAYAEIVDYMRIGGANSVAFDVIFSEPSVYRNERQDAIIDEATASLEEIAQERETPV
;
A
#
# COMPACT_ATOMS: atom_id res chain seq x y z
N MET A 1 71.00 4.52 -32.69
CA MET A 1 70.06 4.45 -31.55
C MET A 1 68.64 4.22 -32.09
N SER A 2 68.11 2.99 -32.01
CA SER A 2 66.77 2.63 -32.51
C SER A 2 65.85 2.30 -31.33
N ARG A 3 64.80 3.09 -31.15
CA ARG A 3 63.87 3.02 -30.01
C ARG A 3 62.66 2.17 -30.42
N LYS A 4 62.67 0.87 -30.08
CA LYS A 4 61.54 -0.04 -30.32
C LYS A 4 60.29 0.47 -29.58
N ARG A 5 59.24 0.81 -30.34
CA ARG A 5 57.94 1.26 -29.83
C ARG A 5 57.22 0.12 -29.09
N LYS A 6 56.97 0.33 -27.79
CA LYS A 6 56.28 -0.59 -26.86
C LYS A 6 54.74 -0.57 -27.04
N HIS A 7 54.24 -0.58 -28.28
CA HIS A 7 52.81 -0.36 -28.59
C HIS A 7 51.89 -1.56 -28.28
N GLY A 8 52.41 -2.77 -28.07
CA GLY A 8 51.59 -3.98 -27.87
C GLY A 8 51.01 -4.17 -26.46
N GLY A 9 51.55 -3.51 -25.43
CA GLY A 9 51.11 -3.71 -24.04
C GLY A 9 49.80 -3.00 -23.69
N GLY A 10 49.51 -1.86 -24.33
CA GLY A 10 48.30 -1.08 -24.07
C GLY A 10 47.03 -1.72 -24.67
N VAL A 11 47.14 -2.30 -25.87
CA VAL A 11 46.01 -2.95 -26.56
C VAL A 11 45.57 -4.21 -25.81
N LYS A 12 46.51 -5.05 -25.35
CA LYS A 12 46.20 -6.25 -24.56
C LYS A 12 45.48 -5.91 -23.25
N LYS A 13 45.89 -4.84 -22.57
CA LYS A 13 45.23 -4.36 -21.34
C LYS A 13 43.81 -3.85 -21.61
N LYS A 14 43.62 -3.10 -22.71
CA LYS A 14 42.29 -2.63 -23.13
C LYS A 14 41.35 -3.79 -23.50
N LEU A 15 41.88 -4.80 -24.20
CA LEU A 15 41.12 -5.99 -24.57
C LEU A 15 40.72 -6.80 -23.34
N ALA A 16 41.63 -7.01 -22.39
CA ALA A 16 41.34 -7.67 -21.13
C ALA A 16 40.25 -6.92 -20.33
N ALA A 17 40.34 -5.59 -20.26
CA ALA A 17 39.31 -4.77 -19.60
C ALA A 17 37.93 -4.93 -20.26
N LEU A 18 37.87 -4.92 -21.61
CA LEU A 18 36.61 -5.10 -22.33
C LEU A 18 35.98 -6.48 -22.07
N ILE A 19 36.78 -7.54 -22.03
CA ILE A 19 36.32 -8.90 -21.73
C ILE A 19 35.76 -8.98 -20.31
N ILE A 20 36.47 -8.42 -19.33
CA ILE A 20 36.03 -8.42 -17.92
C ILE A 20 34.71 -7.67 -17.77
N THR A 21 34.59 -6.47 -18.37
CA THR A 21 33.34 -5.70 -18.31
C THR A 21 32.20 -6.42 -19.02
N GLY A 22 32.44 -7.03 -20.19
CA GLY A 22 31.43 -7.81 -20.91
C GLY A 22 30.96 -9.02 -20.12
N LEU A 23 31.87 -9.74 -19.46
CA LEU A 23 31.52 -10.87 -18.61
C LEU A 23 30.74 -10.44 -17.37
N ALA A 24 31.17 -9.36 -16.70
CA ALA A 24 30.44 -8.80 -15.57
C ALA A 24 29.02 -8.38 -15.96
N PHE A 25 28.87 -7.72 -17.13
CA PHE A 25 27.57 -7.37 -17.67
C PHE A 25 26.70 -8.60 -17.91
N LEU A 26 27.23 -9.64 -18.56
CA LEU A 26 26.48 -10.88 -18.83
C LEU A 26 26.01 -11.56 -17.55
N VAL A 27 26.85 -11.60 -16.51
CA VAL A 27 26.49 -12.18 -15.21
C VAL A 27 25.38 -11.36 -14.54
N VAL A 28 25.55 -10.04 -14.45
CA VAL A 28 24.54 -9.16 -13.84
C VAL A 28 23.23 -9.22 -14.62
N PHE A 29 23.30 -9.24 -15.95
CA PHE A 29 22.13 -9.36 -16.82
C PHE A 29 21.42 -10.71 -16.61
N ALA A 30 22.15 -11.81 -16.53
CA ALA A 30 21.58 -13.12 -16.22
C ALA A 30 20.92 -13.16 -14.83
N LEU A 31 21.56 -12.56 -13.82
CA LEU A 31 20.96 -12.43 -12.47
C LEU A 31 19.69 -11.57 -12.48
N HIS A 32 19.66 -10.52 -13.30
CA HIS A 32 18.50 -9.66 -13.45
C HIS A 32 17.34 -10.39 -14.14
N VAL A 33 17.59 -11.06 -15.27
CA VAL A 33 16.54 -11.80 -16.03
C VAL A 33 16.02 -13.00 -15.24
N THR A 34 16.86 -13.64 -14.41
CA THR A 34 16.42 -14.72 -13.52
C THR A 34 15.69 -14.22 -12.25
N GLY A 35 15.60 -12.90 -12.04
CA GLY A 35 14.90 -12.32 -10.88
C GLY A 35 15.66 -12.45 -9.56
N PHE A 36 16.97 -12.73 -9.57
CA PHE A 36 17.75 -12.92 -8.35
C PHE A 36 17.71 -11.70 -7.42
N PHE A 37 17.76 -10.49 -8.00
CA PHE A 37 17.65 -9.25 -7.22
C PHE A 37 16.27 -9.08 -6.58
N THR A 38 15.20 -9.41 -7.30
CA THR A 38 13.82 -9.40 -6.76
C THR A 38 13.66 -10.41 -5.63
N PHE A 39 14.24 -11.59 -5.76
CA PHE A 39 14.25 -12.59 -4.69
C PHE A 39 14.95 -12.07 -3.42
N LEU A 40 16.12 -11.44 -3.58
CA LEU A 40 16.82 -10.82 -2.45
C LEU A 40 16.01 -9.66 -1.85
N GLU A 41 15.37 -8.85 -2.68
CA GLU A 41 14.49 -7.77 -2.25
C GLU A 41 13.36 -8.30 -1.37
N TYR A 42 12.61 -9.31 -1.82
CA TYR A 42 11.52 -9.90 -1.05
C TYR A 42 11.99 -10.51 0.28
N LYS A 43 13.13 -11.22 0.28
CA LYS A 43 13.67 -11.78 1.53
C LYS A 43 14.11 -10.70 2.50
N THR A 44 14.80 -9.67 2.02
CA THR A 44 15.23 -8.58 2.90
C THR A 44 14.05 -7.73 3.37
N TYR A 45 13.00 -7.58 2.56
CA TYR A 45 11.77 -6.91 2.93
C TYR A 45 11.03 -7.67 4.05
N ASP A 46 10.83 -8.98 3.88
CA ASP A 46 10.20 -9.83 4.89
C ASP A 46 10.95 -9.78 6.23
N LEU A 47 12.28 -9.86 6.21
CA LEU A 47 13.11 -9.71 7.39
C LEU A 47 12.92 -8.32 8.04
N ARG A 48 12.89 -7.24 7.25
CA ARG A 48 12.69 -5.89 7.78
C ARG A 48 11.31 -5.74 8.42
N VAL A 49 10.24 -6.20 7.75
CA VAL A 49 8.89 -6.08 8.29
C VAL A 49 8.75 -6.88 9.58
N THR A 50 9.18 -8.15 9.59
CA THR A 50 9.06 -9.03 10.77
C THR A 50 9.90 -8.55 11.95
N THR A 51 11.08 -7.98 11.72
CA THR A 51 11.95 -7.49 12.79
C THR A 51 11.58 -6.09 13.29
N LEU A 52 11.11 -5.21 12.41
CA LEU A 52 10.83 -3.82 12.75
C LEU A 52 9.38 -3.59 13.18
N ALA A 53 8.42 -4.42 12.75
CA ALA A 53 7.00 -4.24 13.10
C ALA A 53 6.77 -4.28 14.62
N GLY A 54 7.53 -5.09 15.35
CA GLY A 54 7.43 -5.18 16.82
C GLY A 54 8.14 -4.05 17.58
N LEU A 55 8.90 -3.19 16.92
CA LEU A 55 9.64 -2.10 17.60
C LEU A 55 8.73 -0.93 18.00
N SER A 56 7.53 -0.84 17.42
CA SER A 56 6.54 0.17 17.79
C SER A 56 5.35 -0.52 18.45
N ARG A 57 4.95 -0.04 19.64
CA ARG A 57 3.72 -0.48 20.27
C ARG A 57 2.54 0.12 19.48
N PRO A 58 1.53 -0.68 19.08
CA PRO A 58 0.30 -0.15 18.51
C PRO A 58 -0.33 0.86 19.47
N SER A 59 -0.92 1.93 18.93
CA SER A 59 -1.71 2.84 19.76
C SER A 59 -2.91 2.09 20.32
N ASP A 60 -3.14 2.20 21.62
CA ASP A 60 -4.34 1.65 22.26
C ASP A 60 -5.60 2.45 21.87
N ASP A 61 -5.43 3.61 21.22
CA ASP A 61 -6.52 4.49 20.76
C ASP A 61 -6.99 4.20 19.32
N ILE A 62 -6.29 3.31 18.59
CA ILE A 62 -6.59 3.00 17.17
C ILE A 62 -7.22 1.61 17.07
N ILE A 63 -8.44 1.55 16.55
CA ILE A 63 -9.17 0.32 16.30
C ILE A 63 -9.25 0.08 14.78
N VAL A 64 -8.80 -1.09 14.33
CA VAL A 64 -8.92 -1.51 12.94
C VAL A 64 -10.08 -2.49 12.82
N VAL A 65 -11.08 -2.14 12.02
CA VAL A 65 -12.22 -3.00 11.72
C VAL A 65 -11.98 -3.68 10.38
N LEU A 66 -11.85 -5.01 10.40
CA LEU A 66 -11.59 -5.80 9.21
C LEU A 66 -12.89 -6.25 8.57
N LEU A 67 -13.07 -5.90 7.29
CA LEU A 67 -14.16 -6.43 6.47
C LEU A 67 -13.65 -7.66 5.71
N ASN A 68 -14.16 -8.83 6.07
CA ASN A 68 -13.76 -10.12 5.49
C ASN A 68 -14.91 -10.80 4.74
N GLN A 69 -14.65 -11.97 4.14
CA GLN A 69 -15.67 -12.72 3.41
C GLN A 69 -16.87 -13.08 4.30
N ASP A 70 -16.64 -13.45 5.57
CA ASP A 70 -17.73 -13.77 6.50
C ASP A 70 -18.67 -12.58 6.73
N SER A 71 -18.10 -11.36 6.78
CA SER A 71 -18.86 -10.11 6.92
C SER A 71 -19.72 -9.86 5.67
N ILE A 72 -19.16 -10.09 4.49
CA ILE A 72 -19.88 -9.95 3.20
C ILE A 72 -21.02 -10.96 3.12
N ASP A 73 -20.75 -12.22 3.45
CA ASP A 73 -21.74 -13.30 3.43
C ASP A 73 -22.86 -13.03 4.46
N TRP A 74 -22.51 -12.51 5.63
CA TRP A 74 -23.49 -12.06 6.62
C TRP A 74 -24.36 -10.93 6.07
N ALA A 75 -23.77 -9.89 5.48
CA ALA A 75 -24.52 -8.76 4.94
C ALA A 75 -25.46 -9.19 3.80
N TYR A 76 -25.04 -10.15 2.98
CA TYR A 76 -25.88 -10.74 1.95
C TYR A 76 -27.06 -11.52 2.56
N ARG A 77 -26.81 -12.38 3.56
CA ARG A 77 -27.86 -13.19 4.19
C ARG A 77 -28.86 -12.36 5.00
N GLU A 78 -28.37 -11.40 5.76
CA GLU A 78 -29.18 -10.66 6.74
C GLU A 78 -29.81 -9.39 6.14
N ARG A 79 -29.10 -8.71 5.25
CA ARG A 79 -29.52 -7.42 4.68
C ARG A 79 -29.80 -7.48 3.18
N GLY A 80 -29.46 -8.58 2.50
CA GLY A 80 -29.59 -8.69 1.04
C GLY A 80 -28.59 -7.82 0.28
N TRP A 81 -27.53 -7.35 0.94
CA TRP A 81 -26.54 -6.47 0.31
C TRP A 81 -25.49 -7.29 -0.43
N GLY A 82 -25.35 -7.02 -1.73
CA GLY A 82 -24.24 -7.52 -2.52
C GLY A 82 -22.97 -6.70 -2.29
N TRP A 83 -21.82 -7.25 -2.66
CA TRP A 83 -20.60 -6.47 -2.77
C TRP A 83 -20.55 -5.76 -4.15
N PRO A 84 -20.13 -4.49 -4.23
CA PRO A 84 -19.78 -3.58 -3.13
C PRO A 84 -21.00 -3.19 -2.30
N TRP A 85 -20.82 -2.96 -0.98
CA TRP A 85 -21.91 -2.57 -0.08
C TRP A 85 -22.53 -1.21 -0.44
N PRO A 86 -23.82 -0.99 -0.13
CA PRO A 86 -24.45 0.32 -0.33
C PRO A 86 -23.80 1.37 0.56
N ARG A 87 -23.76 2.62 0.09
CA ARG A 87 -23.15 3.74 0.84
C ARG A 87 -23.81 3.98 2.21
N SER A 88 -25.09 3.62 2.35
CA SER A 88 -25.79 3.64 3.64
C SER A 88 -25.19 2.70 4.69
N ALA A 89 -24.59 1.58 4.28
CA ALA A 89 -23.92 0.68 5.22
C ALA A 89 -22.72 1.36 5.89
N TYR A 90 -21.95 2.12 5.10
CA TYR A 90 -20.81 2.88 5.61
C TYR A 90 -21.25 4.04 6.51
N ALA A 91 -22.36 4.71 6.18
CA ALA A 91 -22.94 5.73 7.06
C ALA A 91 -23.43 5.15 8.40
N GLU A 92 -24.09 3.98 8.39
CA GLU A 92 -24.47 3.26 9.62
C GLU A 92 -23.24 2.90 10.47
N ILE A 93 -22.13 2.50 9.83
CA ILE A 93 -20.86 2.24 10.53
C ILE A 93 -20.31 3.52 11.15
N VAL A 94 -20.29 4.64 10.41
CA VAL A 94 -19.87 5.95 10.92
C VAL A 94 -20.69 6.33 12.14
N ASP A 95 -22.03 6.25 12.06
CA ASP A 95 -22.91 6.58 13.17
C ASP A 95 -22.65 5.69 14.40
N TYR A 96 -22.45 4.39 14.19
CA TYR A 96 -22.11 3.46 15.27
C TYR A 96 -20.78 3.83 15.95
N MET A 97 -19.74 4.14 15.17
CA MET A 97 -18.44 4.55 15.71
C MET A 97 -18.54 5.90 16.43
N ARG A 98 -19.35 6.83 15.91
CA ARG A 98 -19.62 8.12 16.56
C ARG A 98 -20.28 7.93 17.92
N ILE A 99 -21.29 7.08 18.01
CA ILE A 99 -21.94 6.74 19.30
C ILE A 99 -20.93 6.08 20.25
N GLY A 100 -20.01 5.28 19.71
CA GLY A 100 -18.89 4.69 20.44
C GLY A 100 -17.82 5.69 20.90
N GLY A 101 -17.92 6.97 20.52
CA GLY A 101 -16.98 8.02 20.91
C GLY A 101 -15.72 8.08 20.05
N ALA A 102 -15.71 7.51 18.85
CA ALA A 102 -14.60 7.62 17.92
C ALA A 102 -14.32 9.09 17.56
N ASN A 103 -13.05 9.51 17.65
CA ASN A 103 -12.63 10.86 17.29
C ASN A 103 -12.61 11.08 15.77
N SER A 104 -12.25 10.05 15.02
CA SER A 104 -12.18 10.05 13.56
C SER A 104 -12.42 8.64 13.03
N VAL A 105 -13.01 8.52 11.84
CA VAL A 105 -13.21 7.24 11.15
C VAL A 105 -12.62 7.36 9.75
N ALA A 106 -11.78 6.40 9.36
CA ALA A 106 -11.18 6.33 8.04
C ALA A 106 -11.54 4.99 7.37
N PHE A 107 -11.77 5.03 6.06
CA PHE A 107 -12.08 3.86 5.26
C PHE A 107 -10.99 3.62 4.22
N ASP A 108 -10.59 2.36 4.06
CA ASP A 108 -9.77 1.91 2.93
C ASP A 108 -10.66 1.55 1.72
N VAL A 109 -11.57 2.46 1.38
CA VAL A 109 -12.51 2.34 0.26
C VAL A 109 -12.65 3.70 -0.40
N ILE A 110 -12.57 3.74 -1.73
CA ILE A 110 -12.72 4.95 -2.54
C ILE A 110 -14.03 4.89 -3.31
N PHE A 111 -14.88 5.90 -3.14
CA PHE A 111 -16.16 6.03 -3.84
C PHE A 111 -16.01 6.91 -5.10
N SER A 112 -15.24 6.44 -6.09
CA SER A 112 -14.98 7.21 -7.32
C SER A 112 -16.12 7.18 -8.33
N GLU A 113 -17.02 6.21 -8.22
CA GLU A 113 -18.13 5.99 -9.15
C GLU A 113 -19.48 6.05 -8.40
N PRO A 114 -20.57 6.45 -9.09
CA PRO A 114 -21.92 6.43 -8.52
C PRO A 114 -22.28 5.05 -7.97
N SER A 115 -23.09 5.01 -6.91
CA SER A 115 -23.49 3.73 -6.33
C SER A 115 -24.20 2.81 -7.32
N VAL A 116 -23.85 1.52 -7.29
CA VAL A 116 -24.55 0.46 -8.03
C VAL A 116 -25.99 0.27 -7.56
N TYR A 117 -26.29 0.72 -6.34
CA TYR A 117 -27.65 0.78 -5.84
C TYR A 117 -28.27 2.08 -6.34
N ARG A 118 -29.26 1.94 -7.22
CA ARG A 118 -29.89 3.04 -7.96
C ARG A 118 -30.93 3.79 -7.10
N ASN A 119 -30.51 4.32 -5.96
CA ASN A 119 -31.28 5.30 -5.19
C ASN A 119 -30.48 6.61 -5.07
N GLU A 120 -31.10 7.72 -5.46
CA GLU A 120 -30.45 9.04 -5.58
C GLU A 120 -29.82 9.55 -4.26
N ARG A 121 -30.21 8.99 -3.11
CA ARG A 121 -29.71 9.43 -1.79
C ARG A 121 -28.44 8.73 -1.32
N GLN A 122 -28.00 7.63 -1.93
CA GLN A 122 -26.87 6.88 -1.38
C GLN A 122 -25.56 7.68 -1.37
N ASP A 123 -25.36 8.49 -2.41
CA ASP A 123 -24.17 9.30 -2.54
C ASP A 123 -24.19 10.44 -1.51
N ALA A 124 -25.33 11.09 -1.33
CA ALA A 124 -25.51 12.14 -0.32
C ALA A 124 -25.40 11.63 1.13
N ILE A 125 -25.82 10.39 1.40
CA ILE A 125 -25.82 9.82 2.76
C ILE A 125 -24.40 9.66 3.30
N ILE A 126 -23.46 9.19 2.47
CA ILE A 126 -22.07 9.03 2.95
C ILE A 126 -21.40 10.38 3.09
N ASP A 127 -21.65 11.31 2.16
CA ASP A 127 -21.09 12.67 2.20
C ASP A 127 -21.52 13.40 3.49
N GLU A 128 -22.80 13.31 3.86
CA GLU A 128 -23.34 13.87 5.12
C GLU A 128 -22.71 13.24 6.35
N ALA A 129 -22.58 11.90 6.36
CA ALA A 129 -21.95 11.18 7.47
C ALA A 129 -20.48 11.59 7.63
N THR A 130 -19.72 11.71 6.54
CA THR A 130 -18.32 12.15 6.58
C THR A 130 -18.17 13.61 6.99
N ALA A 131 -19.04 14.51 6.51
CA ALA A 131 -19.00 15.92 6.89
C ALA A 131 -19.24 16.11 8.40
N SER A 132 -20.15 15.30 8.99
CA SER A 132 -20.40 15.34 10.44
C SER A 132 -19.18 14.92 11.27
N LEU A 133 -18.31 14.05 10.72
CA LEU A 133 -17.06 13.66 11.38
C LEU A 133 -15.98 14.73 11.23
N GLU A 134 -15.90 15.40 10.08
CA GLU A 134 -14.96 16.52 9.88
C GLU A 134 -15.26 17.67 10.86
N GLU A 135 -16.54 17.99 11.09
CA GLU A 135 -16.95 19.02 12.05
C GLU A 135 -16.50 18.68 13.48
N ILE A 136 -16.67 17.43 13.91
CA ILE A 136 -16.25 16.95 15.24
C ILE A 136 -14.72 16.96 15.38
N ALA A 137 -14.00 16.50 14.35
CA ALA A 137 -12.54 16.53 14.35
C ALA A 137 -12.04 17.97 14.53
N GLN A 138 -12.67 18.92 13.84
CA GLN A 138 -12.29 20.32 13.89
C GLN A 138 -12.69 21.01 15.21
N GLU A 139 -13.83 20.66 15.81
CA GLU A 139 -14.24 21.16 17.14
C GLU A 139 -13.28 20.67 18.24
N ARG A 140 -12.80 19.42 18.14
CA ARG A 140 -11.90 18.82 19.13
C ARG A 140 -10.43 19.19 18.96
N GLU A 141 -10.02 19.68 17.78
CA GLU A 141 -8.69 20.22 17.53
C GLU A 141 -8.51 21.67 18.00
N THR A 142 -9.57 22.38 18.37
CA THR A 142 -9.45 23.70 19.01
C THR A 142 -9.04 23.54 20.48
N PRO A 143 -7.84 23.99 20.89
CA PRO A 143 -7.44 23.95 22.29
C PRO A 143 -8.22 25.02 23.04
N VAL A 144 -8.84 24.63 24.16
CA VAL A 144 -9.36 25.56 25.18
C VAL A 144 -8.20 26.25 25.88
#